data_AF-A0A8T0HB95-F1
#
_entry.id   AF-A0A8T0HB95-F1
#
_cell.length_a   1.000
_cell.length_b   1.000
_cell.length_c   1.000
_cell.angle_alpha   90.00
_cell.angle_beta   90.00
_cell.angle_gamma   90.00
#
_symmetry.space_group_name_H-M   'P 1'
#
loop_
_entity.id
_entity.type
_entity.pdbx_description
1 polymer ?
#
loop_
_entity_poly.entity_id
_entity_poly.type
_entity_poly.pdbx_seq_one_letter_code
_entity_poly.pdbx_strand_id
1 'polypeptide(L)'
;MASSVSLEGDQVKQKQRIEASKLYFDVPPDEKDPVVYSSSYNISFLGIEKLHPFDALKWGRIQKFLADEGVLKRKRIVEPLEATRDDLLVVHTENYLDS
;
A
#
# COMPACT_ATOMS: atom_id res chain seq x y z
N MET A 1 -32.60 13.18 14.06
CA MET A 1 -33.19 11.97 13.43
C MET A 1 -32.53 11.67 12.08
N ALA A 2 -32.39 12.63 11.15
CA ALA A 2 -31.73 12.38 9.86
C ALA A 2 -30.20 12.13 9.97
N SER A 3 -29.48 12.90 10.78
CA SER A 3 -28.02 12.76 10.90
C SER A 3 -27.54 11.46 11.55
N SER A 4 -28.32 10.85 12.45
CA SER A 4 -27.96 9.58 13.10
C SER A 4 -28.10 8.40 12.14
N VAL A 5 -29.11 8.42 11.27
CA VAL A 5 -29.34 7.37 10.25
C VAL A 5 -28.25 7.41 9.17
N SER A 6 -27.80 8.60 8.76
CA SER A 6 -26.69 8.74 7.80
C SER A 6 -25.37 8.21 8.37
N LEU A 7 -25.08 8.48 9.64
CA LEU A 7 -23.87 7.98 10.30
C LEU A 7 -23.90 6.45 10.42
N GLU A 8 -25.02 5.86 10.79
CA GLU A 8 -25.16 4.39 10.83
C GLU A 8 -24.98 3.76 9.44
N GLY A 9 -25.54 4.36 8.39
CA GLY A 9 -25.37 3.89 7.01
C GLY A 9 -23.92 3.95 6.52
N ASP A 10 -23.19 5.01 6.86
CA ASP A 10 -21.79 5.18 6.48
C ASP A 10 -20.88 4.18 7.21
N GLN A 11 -21.13 3.92 8.49
CA GLN A 11 -20.40 2.91 9.27
C GLN A 11 -20.63 1.49 8.73
N VAL A 12 -21.85 1.17 8.30
CA VAL A 12 -22.16 -0.14 7.67
C VAL A 12 -21.39 -0.30 6.36
N LYS A 13 -21.37 0.72 5.49
CA LYS A 13 -20.61 0.68 4.23
C LYS A 13 -19.12 0.58 4.46
N GLN A 14 -18.59 1.31 5.43
CA GLN A 14 -17.18 1.24 5.81
C GLN A 14 -16.80 -0.17 6.25
N LYS A 15 -17.60 -0.78 7.12
CA LYS A 15 -17.39 -2.16 7.58
C LYS A 15 -17.42 -3.16 6.42
N GLN A 16 -18.39 -3.04 5.52
CA GLN A 16 -18.49 -3.91 4.34
C GLN A 16 -17.25 -3.81 3.43
N ARG A 17 -16.72 -2.59 3.22
CA ARG A 17 -15.48 -2.38 2.46
C ARG A 17 -14.27 -3.01 3.14
N ILE A 18 -14.14 -2.87 4.46
CA ILE A 18 -13.06 -3.52 5.23
C ILE A 18 -13.13 -5.04 5.09
N GLU A 19 -14.31 -5.64 5.25
CA GLU A 19 -14.51 -7.09 5.15
C GLU A 19 -14.28 -7.61 3.71
N ALA A 20 -14.56 -6.80 2.69
CA ALA A 20 -14.33 -7.14 1.29
C ALA A 20 -12.88 -6.89 0.83
N SER A 21 -12.07 -6.18 1.62
CA SER A 21 -10.70 -5.83 1.26
C SER A 21 -9.84 -7.07 1.07
N LYS A 22 -9.06 -7.06 -0.01
CA LYS A 22 -8.11 -8.14 -0.34
C LYS A 22 -6.68 -7.80 0.07
N LEU A 23 -6.45 -6.62 0.66
CA LEU A 23 -5.11 -6.15 1.02
C LEU A 23 -4.49 -6.96 2.17
N TYR A 24 -5.30 -7.64 2.95
CA TYR A 24 -4.87 -8.56 3.99
C TYR A 24 -4.98 -10.00 3.47
N PHE A 25 -3.85 -10.67 3.37
CA PHE A 25 -3.77 -12.05 2.92
C PHE A 25 -2.71 -12.81 3.71
N ASP A 26 -2.92 -14.12 3.82
CA ASP A 26 -2.00 -15.00 4.53
C ASP A 26 -0.71 -15.17 3.74
N VAL A 27 0.41 -15.04 4.45
CA VAL A 27 1.75 -15.22 3.89
C VAL A 27 2.40 -16.41 4.60
N PRO A 28 2.77 -17.48 3.87
CA PRO A 28 3.47 -18.61 4.46
C PRO A 28 4.80 -18.17 5.09
N PRO A 29 5.01 -18.39 6.40
CA PRO A 29 6.18 -17.86 7.12
C PRO A 29 7.49 -18.57 6.75
N ASP A 30 7.41 -19.77 6.18
CA ASP A 30 8.52 -20.53 5.64
C ASP A 30 8.96 -19.99 4.26
N GLU A 31 8.03 -19.54 3.43
CA GLU A 31 8.33 -19.06 2.08
C GLU A 31 8.82 -17.62 2.04
N LYS A 32 8.24 -16.73 2.85
CA LYS A 32 8.48 -15.28 2.78
C LYS A 32 8.99 -14.72 4.11
N ASP A 33 9.80 -13.68 4.01
CA ASP A 33 10.24 -12.85 5.13
C ASP A 33 9.19 -11.76 5.41
N PRO A 34 9.06 -11.25 6.65
CA PRO A 34 8.07 -10.23 7.03
C PRO A 34 8.48 -8.83 6.55
N VAL A 35 8.72 -8.70 5.25
CA VAL A 35 9.13 -7.47 4.57
C VAL A 35 8.26 -7.31 3.34
N VAL A 36 7.52 -6.20 3.29
CA VAL A 36 6.71 -5.82 2.13
C VAL A 36 7.47 -4.81 1.30
N TYR A 37 7.60 -5.09 0.01
CA TYR A 37 8.21 -4.17 -0.95
C TYR A 37 7.69 -4.45 -2.35
N SER A 38 7.53 -3.39 -3.14
CA SER A 38 7.31 -3.50 -4.57
C SER A 38 8.19 -2.52 -5.33
N SER A 39 8.60 -2.90 -6.54
CA SER A 39 9.37 -1.99 -7.41
C SER A 39 8.59 -0.75 -7.82
N SER A 40 7.24 -0.79 -7.78
CA SER A 40 6.36 0.35 -8.05
C SER A 40 6.50 1.49 -7.04
N TYR A 41 7.10 1.24 -5.87
CA TYR A 41 7.40 2.28 -4.88
C TYR A 41 8.49 3.24 -5.35
N ASN A 42 9.26 2.85 -6.37
CA ASN A 42 10.24 3.72 -6.98
C ASN A 42 9.58 4.56 -8.07
N ILE A 43 9.66 5.88 -7.95
CA ILE A 43 9.22 6.79 -9.02
C ILE A 43 10.47 7.18 -9.81
N SER A 44 10.44 6.94 -11.12
CA SER A 44 11.50 7.37 -12.03
C SER A 44 10.89 8.13 -13.20
N PHE A 45 11.48 9.25 -13.57
CA PHE A 45 11.02 10.09 -14.66
C PHE A 45 12.21 10.74 -15.37
N LEU A 46 12.84 9.96 -16.25
CA LEU A 46 13.96 10.41 -17.10
C LEU A 46 15.09 11.14 -16.35
N GLY A 47 15.30 10.86 -15.06
CA GLY A 47 16.33 11.48 -14.23
C GLY A 47 15.89 12.74 -13.49
N ILE A 48 14.69 13.28 -13.76
CA ILE A 48 14.14 14.46 -13.07
C ILE A 48 13.81 14.12 -11.60
N GLU A 49 13.56 12.84 -11.29
CA GLU A 49 13.35 12.38 -9.92
C GLU A 49 14.53 12.71 -8.99
N LYS A 50 15.73 12.95 -9.53
CA LYS A 50 16.93 13.33 -8.77
C LYS A 50 16.93 14.79 -8.30
N LEU A 51 16.09 15.63 -8.90
CA LEU A 51 15.90 17.03 -8.49
C LEU A 51 14.74 17.19 -7.49
N HIS A 52 13.99 16.11 -7.25
CA HIS A 52 12.88 16.11 -6.32
C HIS A 52 13.39 16.19 -4.87
N PRO A 53 12.78 17.02 -3.99
CA PRO A 53 13.22 17.18 -2.60
C PRO A 53 13.06 15.89 -1.75
N PHE A 54 12.29 14.93 -2.25
CA PHE A 54 12.20 13.58 -1.69
C PHE A 54 12.86 12.57 -2.62
N ASP A 55 13.72 11.72 -2.05
CA ASP A 55 14.38 10.62 -2.76
C ASP A 55 13.38 9.54 -3.17
N ALA A 56 12.90 9.66 -4.41
CA ALA A 56 11.94 8.75 -5.02
C ALA A 56 12.46 7.32 -5.24
N LEU A 57 13.77 7.08 -5.09
CA LEU A 57 14.40 5.77 -5.24
C LEU A 57 14.91 5.21 -3.89
N LYS A 58 14.60 5.87 -2.78
CA LYS A 58 15.07 5.51 -1.44
C LYS A 58 14.81 4.04 -1.11
N TRP A 59 13.58 3.58 -1.34
CA TRP A 59 13.15 2.24 -0.96
C TRP A 59 13.83 1.16 -1.79
N GLY A 60 13.98 1.37 -3.10
CA GLY A 60 14.76 0.46 -3.95
C GLY A 60 16.22 0.36 -3.53
N ARG A 61 16.84 1.45 -3.08
CA ARG A 61 18.22 1.44 -2.54
C ARG A 61 18.31 0.66 -1.23
N ILE A 62 17.37 0.86 -0.31
CA ILE A 62 17.33 0.12 0.96
C ILE A 62 17.13 -1.38 0.71
N GLN A 63 16.17 -1.75 -0.14
CA GLN A 63 15.93 -3.15 -0.52
C GLN A 63 17.19 -3.78 -1.12
N LYS A 64 17.86 -3.07 -2.03
CA LYS A 64 19.10 -3.53 -2.64
C LYS A 64 20.20 -3.74 -1.59
N PHE A 65 20.44 -2.74 -0.73
CA PHE A 65 21.46 -2.81 0.32
C PHE A 65 21.24 -4.02 1.24
N LEU A 66 20.01 -4.21 1.73
CA LEU A 66 19.67 -5.35 2.59
C LEU A 66 19.86 -6.70 1.88
N ALA A 67 19.57 -6.77 0.59
CA ALA A 67 19.76 -7.99 -0.19
C ALA A 67 21.25 -8.28 -0.46
N ASP A 68 22.03 -7.23 -0.74
CA ASP A 68 23.44 -7.34 -1.05
C ASP A 68 24.25 -7.73 0.22
N GLU A 69 23.84 -7.26 1.41
CA GLU A 69 24.37 -7.68 2.72
C GLU A 69 23.85 -9.06 3.21
N GLY A 70 22.99 -9.73 2.44
CA GLY A 70 22.44 -11.04 2.78
C GLY A 70 21.42 -11.06 3.93
N VAL A 71 21.00 -9.90 4.43
CA VAL A 71 19.95 -9.74 5.46
C VAL A 71 18.59 -10.19 4.92
N LEU A 72 18.36 -10.00 3.62
CA LEU A 72 17.11 -10.25 2.93
C LEU A 72 17.34 -11.09 1.67
N LYS A 73 16.49 -12.08 1.41
CA LYS A 73 16.43 -12.74 0.10
C LYS A 73 15.35 -12.09 -0.75
N ARG A 74 15.71 -11.52 -1.90
CA ARG A 74 14.74 -10.80 -2.78
C ARG A 74 13.50 -11.63 -3.13
N LYS A 75 13.67 -12.94 -3.36
CA LYS A 75 12.56 -13.87 -3.66
C LYS A 75 11.59 -14.08 -2.49
N ARG A 76 12.05 -13.81 -1.26
CA ARG A 76 11.28 -13.96 -0.03
C ARG A 76 10.57 -12.68 0.40
N ILE A 77 10.68 -11.59 -0.37
CA ILE A 77 9.88 -10.37 -0.16
C ILE A 77 8.41 -10.67 -0.44
N VAL A 78 7.53 -10.11 0.38
CA VAL A 78 6.08 -10.07 0.13
C VAL A 78 5.78 -8.91 -0.82
N GLU A 79 5.23 -9.23 -1.99
CA GLU A 79 4.73 -8.19 -2.89
C GLU A 79 3.30 -7.81 -2.46
N PRO A 80 3.02 -6.51 -2.29
CA PRO A 80 1.69 -6.02 -1.90
C PRO A 80 0.70 -6.09 -3.07
N LEU A 81 -0.60 -6.02 -2.73
CA LEU A 81 -1.65 -5.73 -3.69
C LEU A 81 -1.93 -4.22 -3.72
N GLU A 82 -2.28 -3.70 -4.89
CA GLU A 82 -2.69 -2.30 -5.03
C GLU A 82 -4.07 -2.07 -4.41
N ALA A 83 -4.21 -0.99 -3.63
CA ALA A 83 -5.47 -0.62 -3.01
C ALA A 83 -6.49 -0.22 -4.08
N THR A 84 -7.67 -0.83 -4.01
CA THR A 84 -8.80 -0.46 -4.87
C THR A 84 -9.44 0.83 -4.38
N ARG A 85 -10.28 1.43 -5.23
CA ARG A 85 -11.06 2.61 -4.82
C ARG A 85 -11.92 2.32 -3.58
N ASP A 86 -12.53 1.14 -3.48
CA ASP A 86 -13.30 0.76 -2.30
C ASP A 86 -12.45 0.65 -1.03
N ASP A 87 -11.20 0.18 -1.14
CA ASP A 87 -10.26 0.19 -0.02
C ASP A 87 -9.96 1.63 0.44
N LEU A 88 -9.74 2.56 -0.51
CA LEU A 88 -9.47 3.96 -0.21
C LEU A 88 -10.69 4.68 0.41
N LEU A 89 -11.90 4.34 -0.04
CA LEU A 89 -13.16 4.88 0.46
C LEU A 89 -13.53 4.38 1.87
N VAL A 90 -12.71 3.53 2.48
CA VAL A 90 -12.82 3.23 3.92
C VAL A 90 -12.53 4.47 4.76
N VAL A 91 -11.65 5.36 4.30
CA VAL A 91 -11.22 6.55 5.05
C VAL A 91 -11.35 7.86 4.28
N HIS A 92 -11.34 7.81 2.96
CA HIS A 92 -11.45 8.99 2.10
C HIS A 92 -12.88 9.19 1.59
N THR A 93 -13.24 10.44 1.31
CA THR A 93 -14.49 10.77 0.62
C THR A 93 -14.33 10.59 -0.90
N GLU A 94 -15.44 10.35 -1.61
CA GLU A 94 -15.44 10.28 -3.08
C GLU A 94 -14.81 11.53 -3.70
N ASN A 95 -15.21 12.72 -3.23
CA ASN A 95 -14.69 13.99 -3.73
C ASN A 95 -13.16 14.10 -3.61
N TYR A 96 -12.56 13.55 -2.55
CA TYR A 96 -11.10 13.55 -2.40
C TYR A 96 -10.42 12.65 -3.43
N LEU A 97 -11.03 11.50 -3.74
CA LEU A 97 -10.48 10.54 -4.71
C LEU A 97 -10.68 10.96 -6.17
N ASP A 98 -11.63 11.86 -6.44
CA ASP A 98 -11.91 12.40 -7.78
C ASP A 98 -11.15 13.71 -8.09
N SER A 99 -10.32 14.19 -7.16
CA SER A 99 -9.55 15.43 -7.29
C SER A 99 -8.20 15.28 -7.98
#